data_AF-A0A5C9EM06-F1
#
_entry.id   AF-A0A5C9EM06-F1
#
_cell.length_a   1.000
_cell.length_b   1.000
_cell.length_c   1.000
_cell.angle_alpha   90.00
_cell.angle_beta   90.00
_cell.angle_gamma   90.00
#
_symmetry.space_group_name_H-M   'P 1'
#
loop_
_entity.id
_entity.type
_entity.pdbx_description
1 polymer ?
#
loop_
_entity_poly.entity_id
_entity_poly.type
_entity_poly.pdbx_seq_one_letter_code
_entity_poly.pdbx_strand_id
1 'polypeptide(L)'
;MEIFNKLKEYFGQTPIESLKELEKELMELQNKFKSGFVSIIGYSGRMKGLPLIYQSDEEKRIKRITANLVNSLESMKEILSHQTIENVNIHWTENILYFRKITKEIGIISLLQYGKDINKLKDWVGENLSKIEPLFH
;
A
#
# COMPACT_ATOMS: atom_id res chain seq x y z
N MET A 1 14.76 11.95 1.96
CA MET A 1 14.81 12.85 0.78
C MET A 1 15.04 12.11 -0.55
N GLU A 2 15.77 10.98 -0.62
CA GLU A 2 16.01 10.26 -1.90
C GLU A 2 14.77 9.56 -2.52
N ILE A 3 13.81 9.11 -1.72
CA ILE A 3 12.62 8.38 -2.20
C ILE A 3 11.70 9.28 -3.05
N PHE A 4 11.57 10.55 -2.69
CA PHE A 4 10.75 11.53 -3.42
C PHE A 4 11.28 11.82 -4.83
N ASN A 5 12.60 11.81 -5.03
CA ASN A 5 13.18 11.98 -6.37
C ASN A 5 12.81 10.81 -7.29
N LYS A 6 12.79 9.57 -6.77
CA LYS A 6 12.32 8.41 -7.54
C LYS A 6 10.83 8.49 -7.86
N LEU A 7 9.99 8.91 -6.91
CA LEU A 7 8.55 9.09 -7.17
C LEU A 7 8.27 10.13 -8.25
N LYS A 8 9.04 11.22 -8.30
CA LYS A 8 8.89 12.26 -9.33
C LYS A 8 9.17 11.75 -10.75
N GLU A 9 10.05 10.76 -10.90
CA GLU A 9 10.30 10.08 -12.17
C GLU A 9 9.11 9.22 -12.61
N TYR A 10 8.32 8.68 -11.67
CA TYR A 10 7.18 7.80 -11.97
C TYR A 10 5.83 8.55 -12.07
N PHE A 11 5.65 9.63 -11.32
CA PHE A 11 4.37 10.36 -11.19
C PHE A 11 4.48 11.82 -11.62
N GLY A 12 5.24 12.10 -12.69
CA GLY A 12 5.73 13.44 -13.06
C GLY A 12 4.71 14.59 -13.23
N GLN A 13 3.41 14.34 -13.06
CA GLN A 13 2.34 15.33 -13.06
C GLN A 13 1.81 15.69 -11.65
N THR A 14 2.02 14.84 -10.64
CA THR A 14 1.50 15.06 -9.28
C THR A 14 2.38 16.03 -8.49
N PRO A 15 1.82 17.09 -7.88
CA PRO A 15 2.56 17.97 -6.98
C PRO A 15 3.17 17.21 -5.80
N ILE A 16 4.40 17.55 -5.43
CA ILE A 16 5.11 16.91 -4.31
C ILE A 16 4.35 17.14 -2.99
N GLU A 17 3.71 18.29 -2.86
CA GLU A 17 2.91 18.69 -1.71
C GLU A 17 1.77 17.69 -1.46
N SER A 18 1.05 17.28 -2.50
CA SER A 18 -0.05 16.30 -2.39
C SER A 18 0.46 14.92 -1.95
N LEU A 19 1.66 14.51 -2.39
CA LEU A 19 2.27 13.26 -1.95
C LEU A 19 2.71 13.31 -0.47
N LYS A 20 3.17 14.48 0.00
CA LYS A 20 3.50 14.70 1.43
C LYS A 20 2.25 14.73 2.31
N GLU A 21 1.15 15.30 1.81
CA GLU A 21 -0.14 15.26 2.50
C GLU A 21 -0.63 13.82 2.66
N LEU A 22 -0.57 13.02 1.58
CA LEU A 22 -0.88 11.60 1.65
C LEU A 22 0.03 10.86 2.63
N GLU A 23 1.34 11.09 2.60
CA GLU A 23 2.27 10.51 3.58
C GLU A 23 1.83 10.80 5.01
N LYS A 24 1.51 12.06 5.32
CA LYS A 24 1.03 12.47 6.64
C LYS A 24 -0.28 11.76 7.02
N GLU A 25 -1.24 11.66 6.11
CA GLU A 25 -2.50 10.95 6.37
C GLU A 25 -2.26 9.46 6.68
N LEU A 26 -1.35 8.80 5.95
CA LEU A 26 -0.99 7.40 6.20
C LEU A 26 -0.27 7.24 7.55
N MET A 27 0.53 8.21 7.98
CA MET A 27 1.15 8.22 9.30
C MET A 27 0.10 8.36 10.41
N GLU A 28 -0.86 9.27 10.26
CA GLU A 28 -1.97 9.43 11.19
C GLU A 28 -2.81 8.15 11.28
N LEU A 29 -3.04 7.48 10.14
CA LEU A 29 -3.71 6.19 10.06
C LEU A 29 -2.94 5.11 10.83
N GLN A 30 -1.62 5.04 10.60
CA GLN A 30 -0.74 4.08 11.26
C GLN A 30 -0.78 4.24 12.78
N ASN A 31 -0.70 5.50 13.25
CA ASN A 31 -0.77 5.84 14.67
C ASN A 31 -2.14 5.51 15.27
N LYS A 32 -3.23 5.84 14.57
CA LYS A 32 -4.61 5.60 15.00
C LYS A 32 -4.89 4.11 15.20
N PHE A 33 -4.43 3.26 14.27
CA PHE A 33 -4.68 1.82 14.34
C PHE A 33 -3.63 1.06 15.14
N LYS A 34 -2.56 1.72 15.59
CA LYS A 34 -1.36 1.08 16.14
C LYS A 34 -0.90 -0.06 15.21
N SER A 35 -0.97 0.17 13.90
CA SER A 35 -0.57 -0.82 12.89
C SER A 35 0.95 -0.86 12.79
N GLY A 36 1.51 -2.01 12.45
CA GLY A 36 2.94 -2.15 12.20
C GLY A 36 3.41 -1.25 11.05
N PHE A 37 2.62 -1.13 9.98
CA PHE A 37 2.81 -0.10 8.95
C PHE A 37 1.56 0.07 8.07
N VAL A 38 1.48 1.22 7.40
CA VAL A 38 0.63 1.47 6.23
C VAL A 38 1.52 2.02 5.12
N SER A 39 1.39 1.53 3.89
CA SER A 39 2.24 1.96 2.78
C SER A 39 1.51 1.94 1.43
N ILE A 40 1.84 2.91 0.58
CA ILE A 40 1.59 2.82 -0.86
C ILE A 40 2.72 2.02 -1.50
N ILE A 41 2.37 1.06 -2.34
CA ILE A 41 3.30 0.17 -3.03
C ILE A 41 3.03 0.13 -4.53
N GLY A 42 4.08 -0.11 -5.31
CA GLY A 42 3.91 -0.60 -6.67
C GLY A 42 3.68 -2.11 -6.65
N TYR A 43 2.61 -2.60 -7.28
CA TYR A 43 2.31 -4.04 -7.37
C TYR A 43 2.42 -4.60 -8.79
N SER A 44 2.66 -3.75 -9.79
CA SER A 44 3.01 -4.18 -11.15
C SER A 44 3.92 -3.17 -11.85
N GLY A 45 4.25 -3.41 -13.13
CA GLY A 45 5.07 -2.51 -13.93
C GLY A 45 6.51 -2.40 -13.40
N ARG A 46 7.13 -1.23 -13.60
CA ARG A 46 8.51 -0.96 -13.16
C ARG A 46 8.63 -0.77 -11.65
N MET A 47 7.51 -0.47 -10.98
CA MET A 47 7.45 -0.21 -9.54
C MET A 47 7.13 -1.48 -8.72
N LYS A 48 6.99 -2.63 -9.38
CA LYS A 48 6.58 -3.90 -8.77
C LYS A 48 7.41 -4.24 -7.53
N GLY A 49 6.74 -4.43 -6.40
CA GLY A 49 7.33 -4.83 -5.11
C GLY A 49 7.94 -3.67 -4.31
N LEU A 50 7.98 -2.44 -4.86
CA LEU A 50 8.59 -1.30 -4.19
C LEU A 50 7.60 -0.62 -3.24
N PRO A 51 7.99 -0.35 -1.98
CA PRO A 51 7.28 0.60 -1.15
C PRO A 51 7.60 2.02 -1.62
N LEU A 52 6.55 2.78 -1.92
CA LEU A 52 6.61 4.10 -2.54
C LEU A 52 6.44 5.21 -1.51
N ILE A 53 5.39 5.10 -0.69
CA ILE A 53 5.11 6.04 0.41
C ILE A 53 4.94 5.18 1.67
N TYR A 54 5.78 5.39 2.67
CA TYR A 54 5.77 4.61 3.91
C TYR A 54 6.54 5.33 5.02
N GLN A 55 6.19 5.03 6.26
CA GLN A 55 6.99 5.38 7.42
C GLN A 55 7.24 4.14 8.28
N SER A 56 8.51 3.78 8.49
CA SER A 56 8.88 2.72 9.42
C SER A 56 10.35 2.77 9.79
N ASP A 57 10.63 2.41 11.04
CA ASP A 57 11.98 2.22 11.55
C ASP A 57 12.62 0.93 11.00
N GLU A 58 11.82 0.01 10.44
CA GLU A 58 12.26 -1.27 9.88
C GLU A 58 12.12 -1.31 8.34
N GLU A 59 12.75 -0.37 7.63
CA GLU A 59 12.67 -0.26 6.16
C GLU A 59 12.88 -1.59 5.41
N LYS A 60 13.90 -2.38 5.83
CA LYS A 60 14.21 -3.69 5.23
C LYS A 60 13.03 -4.67 5.34
N ARG A 61 12.29 -4.62 6.45
CA ARG A 61 11.13 -5.47 6.68
C ARG A 61 10.00 -5.10 5.73
N ILE A 62 9.70 -3.82 5.55
CA ILE A 62 8.67 -3.38 4.61
C ILE A 62 9.01 -3.83 3.20
N LYS A 63 10.22 -3.52 2.71
CA LYS A 63 10.67 -3.93 1.36
C LYS A 63 10.51 -5.43 1.12
N ARG A 64 10.85 -6.25 2.12
CA ARG A 64 10.68 -7.71 2.04
C ARG A 64 9.20 -8.12 1.99
N ILE A 65 8.36 -7.53 2.85
CA ILE A 65 6.92 -7.84 2.89
C ILE A 65 6.25 -7.45 1.57
N THR A 66 6.52 -6.24 1.06
CA THR A 66 5.91 -5.76 -0.18
C THR A 66 6.33 -6.58 -1.39
N ALA A 67 7.62 -6.93 -1.51
CA ALA A 67 8.10 -7.81 -2.57
C ALA A 67 7.45 -9.20 -2.52
N ASN A 68 7.41 -9.82 -1.33
CA ASN A 68 6.84 -11.16 -1.16
C ASN A 68 5.33 -11.18 -1.40
N LEU A 69 4.60 -10.16 -0.95
CA LEU A 69 3.18 -10.01 -1.23
C LEU A 69 2.94 -9.96 -2.74
N VAL A 70 3.65 -9.08 -3.45
CA VAL A 70 3.44 -8.88 -4.89
C VAL A 70 3.75 -10.15 -5.69
N ASN A 71 4.79 -10.91 -5.32
CA ASN A 71 5.06 -12.22 -5.91
C ASN A 71 3.90 -13.21 -5.64
N SER A 72 3.34 -13.20 -4.43
CA SER A 72 2.19 -14.04 -4.07
C SER A 72 0.93 -13.66 -4.85
N LEU A 73 0.68 -12.36 -5.03
CA LEU A 73 -0.42 -11.85 -5.84
C LEU A 73 -0.32 -12.30 -7.30
N GLU A 74 0.90 -12.34 -7.85
CA GLU A 74 1.15 -12.80 -9.22
C GLU A 74 0.81 -14.28 -9.39
N SER A 75 1.25 -15.15 -8.49
CA SER A 75 0.87 -16.57 -8.51
C SER A 75 -0.65 -16.77 -8.38
N MET A 76 -1.34 -15.92 -7.59
CA MET A 76 -2.79 -15.98 -7.48
C MET A 76 -3.53 -15.57 -8.76
N LYS A 77 -2.94 -14.71 -9.61
CA LYS A 77 -3.53 -14.35 -10.91
C LYS A 77 -3.59 -15.54 -11.85
N GLU A 78 -2.61 -16.45 -11.79
CA GLU A 78 -2.59 -17.67 -12.61
C GLU A 78 -3.79 -18.58 -12.31
N ILE A 79 -4.22 -18.62 -11.04
CA ILE A 79 -5.39 -19.41 -10.59
C ILE A 79 -6.69 -18.77 -11.07
N LEU A 80 -6.79 -17.44 -11.02
CA LEU A 80 -8.03 -16.71 -11.29
C LEU A 80 -8.26 -16.39 -12.78
N SER A 81 -7.24 -16.63 -13.63
CA SER A 81 -7.16 -16.52 -15.10
C SER A 81 -7.57 -15.17 -15.74
N HIS A 82 -8.72 -14.60 -15.36
CA HIS A 82 -9.29 -13.38 -15.95
C HIS A 82 -9.78 -12.37 -14.91
N GLN A 83 -9.81 -12.72 -13.62
CA GLN A 83 -10.25 -11.80 -12.58
C GLN A 83 -9.09 -10.95 -12.08
N THR A 84 -9.37 -9.68 -11.78
CA THR A 84 -8.38 -8.81 -11.15
C THR A 84 -8.51 -8.87 -9.64
N ILE A 85 -7.37 -9.02 -8.97
CA ILE A 85 -7.30 -8.98 -7.51
C ILE A 85 -7.47 -7.52 -7.07
N GLU A 86 -8.64 -7.19 -6.55
CA GLU A 86 -8.95 -5.85 -6.04
C GLU A 86 -8.57 -5.69 -4.57
N ASN A 87 -8.73 -6.74 -3.76
CA ASN A 87 -8.39 -6.73 -2.34
C ASN A 87 -7.93 -8.12 -1.86
N VAL A 88 -7.05 -8.14 -0.86
CA VAL A 88 -6.59 -9.35 -0.17
C VAL A 88 -6.51 -9.08 1.32
N ASN A 89 -7.00 -10.02 2.12
CA ASN A 89 -6.81 -10.04 3.57
C ASN A 89 -6.17 -11.36 3.95
N ILE A 90 -4.96 -11.33 4.51
CA ILE A 90 -4.25 -12.50 5.01
C ILE A 90 -4.21 -12.41 6.53
N HIS A 91 -4.86 -13.38 7.19
CA HIS A 91 -4.94 -13.43 8.65
C HIS A 91 -3.91 -14.41 9.19
N TRP A 92 -3.11 -13.96 10.16
CA TRP A 92 -2.18 -14.77 10.95
C TRP A 92 -2.54 -14.66 12.44
N THR A 93 -1.89 -15.46 13.29
CA THR A 93 -2.18 -15.55 14.73
C THR A 93 -2.13 -14.19 15.44
N GLU A 94 -1.18 -13.33 15.06
CA GLU A 94 -0.95 -12.04 15.75
C GLU A 94 -1.10 -10.83 14.84
N ASN A 95 -1.32 -11.02 13.53
CA ASN A 95 -1.40 -9.90 12.61
C ASN A 95 -2.34 -10.17 11.44
N ILE A 96 -2.78 -9.09 10.79
CA ILE A 96 -3.53 -9.14 9.55
C ILE A 96 -2.78 -8.30 8.52
N LEU A 97 -2.49 -8.89 7.37
CA LEU A 97 -1.97 -8.18 6.21
C LEU A 97 -3.12 -7.84 5.27
N TYR A 98 -3.34 -6.55 5.06
CA TYR A 98 -4.32 -6.02 4.15
C TYR A 98 -3.63 -5.51 2.89
N PHE A 99 -4.20 -5.81 1.72
CA PHE A 99 -3.87 -5.18 0.45
C PHE A 99 -5.14 -4.74 -0.25
N ARG A 100 -5.11 -3.55 -0.84
CA ARG A 100 -6.13 -3.08 -1.78
C ARG A 100 -5.48 -2.38 -2.95
N LYS A 101 -5.92 -2.75 -4.14
CA LYS A 101 -5.54 -2.11 -5.38
C LYS A 101 -6.10 -0.67 -5.42
N ILE A 102 -5.27 0.26 -5.91
CA ILE A 102 -5.67 1.66 -6.14
C ILE A 102 -5.75 1.90 -7.66
N THR A 103 -4.66 1.65 -8.39
CA THR A 103 -4.61 1.77 -9.86
C THR A 103 -4.20 0.45 -10.51
N LYS A 104 -3.87 0.46 -11.80
CA LYS A 104 -3.27 -0.70 -12.48
C LYS A 104 -1.88 -1.05 -11.94
N GLU A 105 -1.14 -0.11 -11.37
CA GLU A 105 0.22 -0.36 -10.88
C GLU A 105 0.41 -0.11 -9.38
N ILE A 106 -0.52 0.62 -8.75
CA ILE A 106 -0.40 1.07 -7.36
C ILE A 106 -1.43 0.38 -6.47
N GLY A 107 -1.01 0.03 -5.26
CA GLY A 107 -1.88 -0.47 -4.22
C GLY A 107 -1.49 0.08 -2.85
N ILE A 108 -2.40 -0.05 -1.89
CA ILE A 108 -2.14 0.20 -0.48
C ILE A 108 -2.01 -1.12 0.25
N ILE A 109 -1.03 -1.19 1.14
CA ILE A 109 -0.76 -2.33 2.01
C ILE A 109 -0.76 -1.86 3.46
N SER A 110 -1.23 -2.70 4.37
CA SER A 110 -1.08 -2.46 5.81
C SER A 110 -0.86 -3.76 6.55
N LEU A 111 -0.05 -3.70 7.60
CA LEU A 111 0.12 -4.77 8.57
C LEU A 111 -0.46 -4.30 9.92
N LEU A 112 -1.55 -4.92 10.37
CA LEU A 112 -2.21 -4.61 11.63
C LEU A 112 -1.98 -5.72 12.64
N GLN A 113 -1.92 -5.37 13.92
CA GLN A 113 -1.95 -6.38 15.00
C GLN A 113 -3.34 -7.04 15.09
N TYR A 114 -3.38 -8.31 15.46
CA TYR A 114 -4.62 -9.06 15.67
C TYR A 114 -5.48 -8.43 16.77
N GLY A 115 -6.80 -8.49 16.62
CA GLY A 115 -7.75 -7.80 17.49
C GLY A 115 -7.97 -6.31 17.17
N LYS A 116 -7.23 -5.74 16.20
CA LYS A 116 -7.57 -4.43 15.62
C LYS A 116 -8.66 -4.55 14.59
N ASP A 117 -9.48 -3.51 14.53
CA ASP A 117 -10.63 -3.44 13.62
C ASP A 117 -10.15 -3.11 12.20
N ILE A 118 -9.90 -4.17 11.41
CA ILE A 118 -9.54 -4.05 10.00
C ILE A 118 -10.64 -3.37 9.16
N ASN A 119 -11.90 -3.45 9.57
CA ASN A 119 -12.99 -2.83 8.81
C ASN A 119 -12.85 -1.31 8.81
N LYS A 120 -12.48 -0.70 9.94
CA LYS A 120 -12.18 0.74 9.99
C LYS A 120 -11.06 1.17 9.06
N LEU A 121 -10.03 0.33 8.88
CA LEU A 121 -8.98 0.60 7.89
C LEU A 121 -9.54 0.51 6.48
N LYS A 122 -10.31 -0.55 6.18
CA LYS A 122 -10.93 -0.75 4.87
C LYS A 122 -11.90 0.38 4.50
N ASP A 123 -12.67 0.86 5.46
CA ASP A 123 -13.61 1.97 5.32
C ASP A 123 -12.84 3.26 5.00
N TRP A 124 -11.80 3.58 5.79
CA TRP A 124 -10.95 4.74 5.51
C TRP A 124 -10.33 4.68 4.10
N VAL A 125 -9.79 3.52 3.71
CA VAL A 125 -9.23 3.35 2.35
C VAL A 125 -10.32 3.49 1.29
N GLY A 126 -11.52 2.97 1.53
CA GLY A 126 -12.66 3.10 0.62
C GLY A 126 -13.10 4.55 0.44
N GLU A 127 -13.25 5.29 1.54
CA GLU A 127 -13.68 6.69 1.56
C GLU A 127 -12.66 7.63 0.92
N ASN A 128 -11.37 7.30 0.98
CA ASN A 128 -10.30 8.15 0.43
C ASN A 128 -9.79 7.68 -0.94
N LEU A 129 -10.29 6.57 -1.48
CA LEU A 129 -9.81 6.03 -2.76
C LEU A 129 -9.91 7.06 -3.90
N SER A 130 -11.03 7.79 -4.00
CA SER A 130 -11.25 8.80 -5.03
C SER A 130 -10.31 10.01 -4.93
N LYS A 131 -9.68 10.23 -3.76
CA LYS A 131 -8.66 11.28 -3.55
C LYS A 131 -7.25 10.76 -3.82
N ILE A 132 -6.99 9.50 -3.46
CA ILE A 132 -5.67 8.86 -3.58
C ILE A 132 -5.39 8.45 -5.03
N GLU A 133 -6.37 7.89 -5.72
CA GLU A 133 -6.21 7.37 -7.08
C GLU A 133 -5.67 8.41 -8.08
N PRO A 134 -6.20 9.66 -8.14
CA PRO A 134 -5.70 10.72 -9.02
C PRO A 134 -4.23 11.09 -8.84
N LEU A 135 -3.62 10.79 -7.68
CA LEU A 135 -2.23 11.10 -7.40
C LEU A 135 -1.24 10.21 -8.17
N PHE A 136 -1.73 9.13 -8.79
CA PHE A 136 -0.92 8.10 -9.41
C PHE A 136 -1.34 7.78 -10.86
N HIS A 137 -2.02 8.72 -11.53
CA HIS A 137 -2.36 8.67 -12.95
C HIS A 137 -1.39 9.49 -13.82
#